data_AF-A0A662YII8-F1
#
_entry.id   AF-A0A662YII8-F1
#
_cell.length_a   1.000
_cell.length_b   1.000
_cell.length_c   1.000
_cell.angle_alpha   90.00
_cell.angle_beta   90.00
_cell.angle_gamma   90.00
#
_symmetry.space_group_name_H-M   'P 1'
#
loop_
_entity.id
_entity.type
_entity.pdbx_description
1 polymer ?
#
loop_
_entity_poly.entity_id
_entity_poly.type
_entity_poly.pdbx_seq_one_letter_code
_entity_poly.pdbx_strand_id
1 'polypeptide(L)'
;MKTSVCAAMAAAVMVAFPLAQAESGSGQAGYCKDDTSCETDYVCISVQTTRSGIEDVKQCLPYTTEGDVCSGVFSGLCPSFSTWDTAFQSISSVCAYQLPSGTDQCLNGTQSFSGSTTDGYVTCVDITEGSGSSAESVGVIFGCVDFDGTNLLFDEDSDNWAMSETMNYTAVINEGCVNPNNDADSDVVCSGRGTCAPYSSGSMDYQCDCNVGYNGTYCQKVVSNKCTLESQCQAGTCNLTTQECECDEGTTGDQCAYCEIGSSKACNGHGTCVAASSSSSSTTTSGSSTTSTTAGSSTSAGTVVAAGSDGSGARFLMEMVGMASSSGSSSESNVCECDDGYAGDQCTRKVASSSSGTKDKAGSTSTGDAASVTLSMTLAASAIVLAMLN
;
A
#
# COMPACT_ATOMS: atom_id res chain seq x y z
N MET A 1 29.61 66.13 -30.62
CA MET A 1 28.85 65.11 -31.38
C MET A 1 28.47 63.99 -30.43
N LYS A 2 27.20 63.62 -30.41
CA LYS A 2 26.55 62.62 -29.53
C LYS A 2 26.70 61.21 -30.13
N THR A 3 26.95 60.21 -29.28
CA THR A 3 26.58 58.77 -29.39
C THR A 3 27.16 58.10 -28.12
N SER A 4 26.44 57.73 -27.05
CA SER A 4 25.28 56.84 -26.87
C SER A 4 25.54 55.43 -27.41
N VAL A 5 25.89 54.50 -26.52
CA VAL A 5 25.93 53.04 -26.75
C VAL A 5 25.19 52.36 -25.61
N CYS A 6 24.31 51.44 -26.00
CA CYS A 6 23.22 50.86 -25.24
C CYS A 6 23.69 49.87 -24.17
N ALA A 7 23.06 49.96 -22.99
CA ALA A 7 22.97 48.87 -22.04
C ALA A 7 21.93 47.85 -22.56
N ALA A 8 22.36 46.62 -22.83
CA ALA A 8 21.46 45.51 -23.11
C ALA A 8 21.06 44.86 -21.78
N MET A 9 19.78 44.99 -21.42
CA MET A 9 19.18 44.28 -20.29
C MET A 9 18.96 42.82 -20.68
N ALA A 10 19.54 41.89 -19.92
CA ALA A 10 19.15 40.48 -19.94
C ALA A 10 17.88 40.33 -19.10
N ALA A 11 16.74 40.10 -19.74
CA ALA A 11 15.52 39.70 -19.07
C ALA A 11 15.61 38.19 -18.75
N ALA A 12 15.80 37.86 -17.48
CA ALA A 12 15.66 36.49 -16.99
C ALA A 12 14.17 36.12 -17.01
N VAL A 13 13.78 35.20 -17.90
CA VAL A 13 12.47 34.58 -17.89
C VAL A 13 12.47 33.56 -16.75
N MET A 14 11.98 33.95 -15.57
CA MET A 14 11.61 33.01 -14.52
C MET A 14 10.37 32.27 -14.99
N VAL A 15 10.56 31.06 -15.52
CA VAL A 15 9.49 30.08 -15.68
C VAL A 15 9.12 29.63 -14.26
N ALA A 16 8.06 30.22 -13.72
CA ALA A 16 7.42 29.73 -12.52
C ALA A 16 6.79 28.37 -12.86
N PHE A 17 7.53 27.29 -12.65
CA PHE A 17 6.90 25.98 -12.53
C PHE A 17 6.04 26.03 -11.27
N PRO A 18 4.73 25.73 -11.34
CA PRO A 18 3.95 25.54 -10.14
C PRO A 18 4.60 24.37 -9.39
N LEU A 19 5.23 24.68 -8.25
CA LEU A 19 5.57 23.67 -7.27
C LEU A 19 4.24 23.05 -6.87
N ALA A 20 3.97 21.84 -7.36
CA ALA A 20 2.86 21.05 -6.85
C ALA A 20 3.11 20.92 -5.35
N GLN A 21 2.26 21.53 -4.52
CA GLN A 21 2.37 21.38 -3.07
C GLN A 21 2.06 19.93 -2.75
N ALA A 22 2.89 19.32 -1.89
CA ALA A 22 2.61 17.98 -1.40
C ALA A 22 1.29 17.99 -0.62
N GLU A 23 0.50 16.94 -0.79
CA GLU A 23 -0.66 16.64 0.04
C GLU A 23 -0.15 16.11 1.37
N SER A 24 -0.51 16.81 2.45
CA SER A 24 -0.16 16.43 3.82
C SER A 24 -1.28 15.59 4.42
N GLY A 25 -0.92 14.56 5.19
CA GLY A 25 -1.88 13.79 5.97
C GLY A 25 -2.59 14.61 7.06
N SER A 26 -2.11 15.82 7.35
CA SER A 26 -2.71 16.70 8.35
C SER A 26 -4.17 17.02 8.03
N GLY A 27 -5.06 16.64 8.95
CA GLY A 27 -6.51 16.87 8.83
C GLY A 27 -7.29 15.67 8.30
N GLN A 28 -6.61 14.59 7.91
CA GLN A 28 -7.23 13.31 7.63
C GLN A 28 -7.67 12.60 8.92
N ALA A 29 -8.62 11.69 8.80
CA ALA A 29 -9.14 10.93 9.94
C ALA A 29 -8.04 10.07 10.60
N GLY A 30 -7.92 10.14 11.92
CA GLY A 30 -6.91 9.45 12.71
C GLY A 30 -5.49 10.01 12.56
N TYR A 31 -5.29 11.10 11.82
CA TYR A 31 -3.99 11.74 11.72
C TYR A 31 -3.46 12.14 13.11
N CYS A 32 -2.18 11.87 13.33
CA CYS A 32 -1.49 12.22 14.56
C CYS A 32 -0.28 13.10 14.28
N LYS A 33 -0.04 14.09 15.13
CA LYS A 33 1.21 14.87 15.07
C LYS A 33 2.35 14.13 15.76
N ASP A 34 2.02 13.53 16.89
CA ASP A 34 2.88 12.79 17.82
C ASP A 34 1.98 11.98 18.76
N ASP A 35 2.56 11.17 19.66
CA ASP A 35 1.79 10.30 20.56
C ASP A 35 0.81 11.08 21.46
N THR A 36 1.07 12.35 21.75
CA THR A 36 0.19 13.16 22.60
C THR A 36 -1.08 13.61 21.89
N SER A 37 -1.12 13.48 20.56
CA SER A 37 -2.32 13.73 19.75
C SER A 37 -3.25 12.52 19.65
N CYS A 38 -2.83 11.35 20.13
CA CYS A 38 -3.64 10.14 20.12
C CYS A 38 -4.46 9.98 21.40
N GLU A 39 -5.55 9.21 21.29
CA GLU A 39 -6.32 8.79 22.46
C GLU A 39 -5.51 7.88 23.39
N THR A 40 -6.01 7.63 24.60
CA THR A 40 -5.38 6.68 25.51
C THR A 40 -5.37 5.29 24.89
N ASP A 41 -4.28 4.55 25.07
CA ASP A 41 -4.04 3.24 24.46
C ASP A 41 -3.86 3.30 22.93
N TYR A 42 -3.50 4.46 22.39
CA TYR A 42 -3.06 4.63 21.00
C TYR A 42 -1.69 5.30 20.94
N VAL A 43 -0.95 5.03 19.87
CA VAL A 43 0.39 5.57 19.60
C VAL A 43 0.45 6.08 18.16
N CYS A 44 1.25 7.13 17.93
CA CYS A 44 1.37 7.74 16.61
C CYS A 44 2.42 7.00 15.78
N ILE A 45 1.98 6.27 14.75
CA ILE A 45 2.87 5.52 13.86
C ILE A 45 2.95 6.21 12.51
N SER A 46 4.18 6.45 12.05
CA SER A 46 4.46 7.02 10.73
C SER A 46 4.83 5.95 9.72
N VAL A 47 4.40 6.13 8.47
CA VAL A 47 4.86 5.37 7.32
C VAL A 47 5.90 6.19 6.58
N GLN A 48 7.10 5.64 6.42
CA GLN A 48 8.13 6.23 5.57
C GLN A 48 7.72 6.07 4.11
N THR A 49 7.79 7.15 3.34
CA THR A 49 7.55 7.12 1.90
C THR A 49 8.33 8.23 1.21
N THR A 50 8.86 7.94 0.03
CA THR A 50 9.45 8.91 -0.90
C THR A 50 8.50 9.22 -2.07
N ARG A 51 7.24 8.77 -1.98
CA ARG A 51 6.22 9.00 -3.00
C ARG A 51 6.02 10.50 -3.22
N SER A 52 6.14 10.93 -4.47
CA SER A 52 6.09 12.35 -4.83
C SER A 52 4.73 12.95 -4.49
N GLY A 53 4.77 14.13 -3.86
CA GLY A 53 3.56 14.90 -3.55
C GLY A 53 2.79 14.40 -2.33
N ILE A 54 3.38 13.55 -1.49
CA ILE A 54 2.78 13.10 -0.23
C ILE A 54 3.74 13.39 0.94
N GLU A 55 3.21 13.92 2.03
CA GLU A 55 3.95 14.11 3.27
C GLU A 55 3.09 13.85 4.52
N ASP A 56 3.72 13.77 5.70
CA ASP A 56 3.05 13.58 7.00
C ASP A 56 2.12 12.34 7.05
N VAL A 57 2.62 11.22 6.54
CA VAL A 57 1.89 9.94 6.51
C VAL A 57 1.99 9.26 7.88
N LYS A 58 1.05 9.54 8.77
CA LYS A 58 1.05 9.01 10.14
C LYS A 58 -0.34 8.97 10.75
N GLN A 59 -0.60 7.94 11.54
CA GLN A 59 -1.91 7.67 12.12
C GLN A 59 -1.79 7.14 13.56
N CYS A 60 -2.80 7.43 14.38
CA CYS A 60 -2.96 6.76 15.67
C CYS A 60 -3.36 5.29 15.48
N LEU A 61 -2.57 4.38 16.03
CA LEU A 61 -2.86 2.94 16.07
C LEU A 61 -3.07 2.47 17.51
N PRO A 62 -3.94 1.47 17.75
CA PRO A 62 -4.13 0.90 19.07
C PRO A 62 -2.83 0.26 19.56
N TYR A 63 -2.48 0.52 20.81
CA TYR A 63 -1.29 0.03 21.48
C TYR A 63 -1.60 -0.33 22.92
N THR A 64 -1.94 -1.60 23.11
CA THR A 64 -2.23 -2.20 24.42
C THR A 64 -1.10 -3.11 24.90
N THR A 65 -0.43 -3.76 23.94
CA THR A 65 0.70 -4.66 24.19
C THR A 65 1.82 -4.47 23.17
N GLU A 66 3.03 -4.88 23.56
CA GLU A 66 4.17 -4.94 22.65
C GLU A 66 3.85 -5.87 21.47
N GLY A 67 4.08 -5.39 20.24
CA GLY A 67 3.72 -6.11 19.01
C GLY A 67 2.36 -5.74 18.40
N ASP A 68 1.56 -4.89 19.06
CA ASP A 68 0.32 -4.38 18.43
C ASP A 68 0.64 -3.52 17.20
N VAL A 69 1.73 -2.75 17.25
CA VAL A 69 2.19 -1.84 16.20
C VAL A 69 3.59 -2.19 15.73
N CYS A 70 3.88 -1.90 14.47
CA CYS A 70 5.20 -2.04 13.89
C CYS A 70 6.12 -0.91 14.38
N SER A 71 6.94 -1.20 15.39
CA SER A 71 7.86 -0.22 15.96
C SER A 71 8.95 -0.88 16.80
N GLY A 72 10.17 -0.33 16.77
CA GLY A 72 11.26 -0.74 17.65
C GLY A 72 11.67 -2.18 17.39
N VAL A 73 11.53 -3.08 18.37
CA VAL A 73 11.92 -4.50 18.21
C VAL A 73 10.76 -5.43 17.87
N PHE A 74 9.55 -4.89 17.69
CA PHE A 74 8.35 -5.67 17.44
C PHE A 74 7.75 -5.39 16.05
N SER A 75 7.45 -6.46 15.33
CA SER A 75 6.57 -6.41 14.17
C SER A 75 5.12 -6.25 14.62
N GLY A 76 4.31 -5.55 13.83
CA GLY A 76 2.90 -5.34 14.15
C GLY A 76 2.20 -4.54 13.05
N LEU A 77 1.10 -3.89 13.40
CA LEU A 77 0.30 -3.11 12.45
C LEU A 77 0.96 -1.78 12.09
N CYS A 78 0.74 -1.38 10.85
CA CYS A 78 1.03 -0.08 10.29
C CYS A 78 -0.27 0.65 9.93
N PRO A 79 -0.23 1.99 9.81
CA PRO A 79 -1.35 2.80 9.36
C PRO A 79 -2.02 2.29 8.08
N SER A 80 -3.33 2.52 7.96
CA SER A 80 -4.16 2.16 6.80
C SER A 80 -4.90 3.39 6.30
N PHE A 81 -4.81 3.69 5.01
CA PHE A 81 -5.25 4.98 4.46
C PHE A 81 -6.51 4.89 3.60
N SER A 82 -7.33 3.87 3.82
CA SER A 82 -8.42 3.47 2.92
C SER A 82 -9.47 4.57 2.72
N THR A 83 -9.72 5.41 3.73
CA THR A 83 -10.64 6.55 3.64
C THR A 83 -9.97 7.91 3.55
N TRP A 84 -8.64 7.96 3.53
CA TRP A 84 -7.93 9.22 3.31
C TRP A 84 -8.08 9.66 1.86
N ASP A 85 -7.66 10.90 1.57
CA ASP A 85 -7.64 11.38 0.19
C ASP A 85 -6.91 10.43 -0.77
N THR A 86 -7.36 10.46 -2.03
CA THR A 86 -7.01 9.45 -3.04
C THR A 86 -5.51 9.24 -3.28
N ALA A 87 -4.67 10.25 -3.01
CA ALA A 87 -3.23 10.12 -3.10
C ALA A 87 -2.66 9.13 -2.06
N PHE A 88 -3.19 9.14 -0.83
CA PHE A 88 -2.75 8.26 0.26
C PHE A 88 -3.26 6.83 0.12
N GLN A 89 -4.38 6.62 -0.58
CA GLN A 89 -4.93 5.28 -0.82
C GLN A 89 -4.05 4.39 -1.72
N SER A 90 -3.00 4.97 -2.32
CA SER A 90 -1.97 4.24 -3.05
C SER A 90 -0.81 3.76 -2.17
N ILE A 91 -0.80 4.13 -0.89
CA ILE A 91 0.23 3.74 0.06
C ILE A 91 -0.02 2.31 0.52
N SER A 92 1.02 1.50 0.42
CA SER A 92 1.01 0.10 0.84
C SER A 92 1.90 -0.07 2.06
N SER A 93 1.29 -0.18 3.23
CA SER A 93 2.04 -0.24 4.48
C SER A 93 2.69 -1.61 4.71
N VAL A 94 4.03 -1.62 4.77
CA VAL A 94 4.85 -2.80 5.08
C VAL A 94 5.60 -2.54 6.39
N CYS A 95 5.53 -3.50 7.30
CA CYS A 95 6.38 -3.53 8.49
C CYS A 95 7.74 -4.14 8.13
N ALA A 96 8.72 -3.30 7.86
CA ALA A 96 10.03 -3.71 7.38
C ALA A 96 11.09 -3.58 8.47
N TYR A 97 12.14 -4.40 8.36
CA TYR A 97 13.38 -4.13 9.08
C TYR A 97 14.04 -2.87 8.54
N GLN A 98 14.54 -2.05 9.46
CA GLN A 98 15.27 -0.83 9.22
C GLN A 98 16.53 -0.84 10.07
N LEU A 99 17.61 -0.33 9.50
CA LEU A 99 18.84 0.00 10.21
C LEU A 99 18.57 1.23 11.09
N PRO A 100 18.78 1.14 12.40
CA PRO A 100 18.67 2.29 13.27
C PRO A 100 19.76 3.31 12.92
N SER A 101 19.45 4.59 13.08
CA SER A 101 20.46 5.65 12.93
C SER A 101 21.36 5.70 14.17
N GLY A 102 22.47 4.95 14.19
CA GLY A 102 23.37 4.99 15.35
C GLY A 102 24.32 3.81 15.50
N THR A 103 24.80 3.61 16.74
CA THR A 103 25.73 2.55 17.14
C THR A 103 25.05 1.41 17.89
N ASP A 104 23.78 1.15 17.58
CA ASP A 104 22.96 0.22 18.35
C ASP A 104 23.50 -1.21 18.24
N GLN A 105 23.42 -1.93 19.36
CA GLN A 105 24.02 -3.25 19.50
C GLN A 105 22.98 -4.36 19.41
N CYS A 106 23.43 -5.43 18.78
CA CYS A 106 22.64 -6.61 18.51
C CYS A 106 22.28 -7.38 19.81
N LEU A 107 20.99 -7.55 20.13
CA LEU A 107 20.53 -8.47 21.19
C LEU A 107 20.52 -9.91 20.65
N ASN A 108 21.65 -10.60 20.75
CA ASN A 108 21.68 -12.02 20.45
C ASN A 108 20.92 -12.82 21.53
N GLY A 109 19.95 -13.64 21.13
CA GLY A 109 18.93 -14.32 21.94
C GLY A 109 19.38 -15.23 23.10
N THR A 110 20.67 -15.24 23.43
CA THR A 110 21.23 -15.84 24.65
C THR A 110 21.56 -14.83 25.75
N GLN A 111 21.54 -13.52 25.46
CA GLN A 111 21.77 -12.50 26.48
C GLN A 111 20.44 -12.13 27.13
N SER A 112 20.12 -12.80 28.23
CA SER A 112 19.08 -12.31 29.15
C SER A 112 19.49 -10.93 29.63
N PHE A 113 18.75 -9.91 29.20
CA PHE A 113 18.99 -8.55 29.64
C PHE A 113 18.70 -8.45 31.14
N SER A 114 19.74 -8.27 31.96
CA SER A 114 19.63 -8.10 33.41
C SER A 114 19.73 -6.63 33.85
N GLY A 115 19.72 -5.70 32.89
CA GLY A 115 19.74 -4.25 33.12
C GLY A 115 18.33 -3.67 33.20
N SER A 116 18.19 -2.50 33.81
CA SER A 116 16.91 -1.80 33.96
C SER A 116 16.49 -0.95 32.76
N THR A 117 17.32 -0.87 31.71
CA THR A 117 17.12 0.03 30.54
C THR A 117 17.58 -0.65 29.25
N THR A 118 16.68 -0.92 28.32
CA THR A 118 16.94 -1.54 27.00
C THR A 118 17.44 -0.54 25.95
N ASP A 119 17.78 0.69 26.36
CA ASP A 119 18.27 1.75 25.47
C ASP A 119 19.53 1.31 24.71
N GLY A 120 19.49 1.46 23.37
CA GLY A 120 20.61 1.16 22.47
C GLY A 120 20.71 -0.29 21.99
N TYR A 121 19.66 -1.08 22.17
CA TYR A 121 19.61 -2.48 21.76
C TYR A 121 18.51 -2.76 20.74
N VAL A 122 18.82 -3.61 19.75
CA VAL A 122 17.96 -3.88 18.59
C VAL A 122 17.90 -5.37 18.23
N THR A 123 16.91 -5.76 17.44
CA THR A 123 16.74 -7.13 16.95
C THR A 123 17.86 -7.48 15.97
N CYS A 124 18.42 -8.69 16.04
CA CYS A 124 19.43 -9.13 15.08
C CYS A 124 18.79 -9.88 13.92
N VAL A 125 19.17 -9.51 12.70
CA VAL A 125 18.90 -10.31 11.50
C VAL A 125 20.22 -10.70 10.84
N ASP A 126 20.30 -11.97 10.44
CA ASP A 126 21.44 -12.48 9.71
C ASP A 126 21.23 -12.19 8.22
N ILE A 127 21.99 -11.24 7.68
CA ILE A 127 21.95 -10.87 6.27
C ILE A 127 23.04 -11.67 5.56
N THR A 128 22.64 -12.50 4.60
CA THR A 128 23.59 -13.29 3.81
C THR A 128 23.83 -12.59 2.47
N GLU A 129 25.05 -12.08 2.26
CA GLU A 129 25.46 -11.57 0.95
C GLU A 129 25.69 -12.72 -0.04
N GLY A 130 24.59 -13.21 -0.64
CA GLY A 130 24.63 -14.17 -1.73
C GLY A 130 25.19 -15.56 -1.40
N SER A 131 25.20 -16.43 -2.41
CA SER A 131 25.59 -17.83 -2.27
C SER A 131 27.10 -17.99 -2.06
N GLY A 132 27.54 -18.03 -0.80
CA GLY A 132 28.92 -18.37 -0.41
C GLY A 132 29.54 -17.53 0.70
N SER A 133 28.88 -16.45 1.14
CA SER A 133 29.37 -15.56 2.20
C SER A 133 28.92 -16.05 3.59
N SER A 134 29.71 -15.75 4.62
CA SER A 134 29.25 -15.89 6.01
C SER A 134 28.18 -14.84 6.29
N ALA A 135 27.06 -15.24 6.88
CA ALA A 135 26.01 -14.31 7.28
C ALA A 135 26.58 -13.25 8.24
N GLU A 136 26.31 -11.98 7.95
CA GLU A 136 26.60 -10.87 8.85
C GLU A 136 25.36 -10.56 9.68
N SER A 137 25.52 -10.56 11.01
CA SER A 137 24.42 -10.25 11.92
C SER A 137 24.34 -8.75 12.11
N VAL A 138 23.23 -8.15 11.68
CA VAL A 138 23.01 -6.70 11.71
C VAL A 138 21.86 -6.39 12.67
N GLY A 139 22.04 -5.33 13.45
CA GLY A 139 21.01 -4.80 14.33
C GLY A 139 19.97 -4.01 13.55
N VAL A 140 18.70 -4.38 13.70
CA VAL A 140 17.55 -3.79 13.01
C VAL A 140 16.40 -3.48 13.95
N ILE A 141 15.64 -2.46 13.59
CA ILE A 141 14.34 -2.13 14.17
C ILE A 141 13.23 -2.35 13.14
N PHE A 142 12.00 -2.44 13.60
CA PHE A 142 10.81 -2.43 12.76
C PHE A 142 10.30 -1.02 12.58
N GLY A 143 9.90 -0.70 11.34
CA GLY A 143 9.20 0.52 11.01
C GLY A 143 8.32 0.35 9.78
N CYS A 144 7.28 1.18 9.69
CA CYS A 144 6.35 1.15 8.58
C CYS A 144 6.93 1.88 7.37
N VAL A 145 6.85 1.25 6.20
CA VAL A 145 7.39 1.77 4.93
C VAL A 145 6.37 1.53 3.82
N ASP A 146 6.23 2.49 2.93
CA ASP A 146 5.40 2.38 1.73
C ASP A 146 6.05 1.45 0.70
N PHE A 147 5.23 0.70 -0.02
CA PHE A 147 5.63 -0.20 -1.11
C PHE A 147 4.89 0.17 -2.40
N ASP A 148 5.62 0.46 -3.47
CA ASP A 148 5.00 0.87 -4.74
C ASP A 148 4.71 -0.29 -5.71
N GLY A 149 4.76 -1.53 -5.22
CA GLY A 149 4.69 -2.75 -6.05
C GLY A 149 6.06 -3.24 -6.52
N THR A 150 7.08 -2.38 -6.51
CA THR A 150 8.43 -2.70 -6.99
C THR A 150 9.49 -2.56 -5.89
N ASN A 151 9.41 -1.55 -5.03
CA ASN A 151 10.41 -1.31 -3.98
C ASN A 151 9.75 -0.77 -2.72
N LEU A 152 10.42 -1.00 -1.58
CA LEU A 152 10.17 -0.23 -0.37
C LEU A 152 10.69 1.20 -0.60
N LEU A 153 9.86 2.20 -0.31
CA LEU A 153 10.13 3.60 -0.59
C LEU A 153 10.97 4.25 0.53
N PHE A 154 12.17 3.71 0.72
CA PHE A 154 13.25 4.35 1.46
C PHE A 154 13.89 5.49 0.66
N ASP A 155 14.62 6.37 1.34
CA ASP A 155 15.50 7.33 0.67
C ASP A 155 16.61 6.57 -0.08
N GLU A 156 16.77 6.83 -1.39
CA GLU A 156 17.71 6.10 -2.27
C GLU A 156 19.17 6.15 -1.78
N ASP A 157 19.55 7.22 -1.08
CA ASP A 157 20.89 7.42 -0.52
C ASP A 157 21.06 6.82 0.89
N SER A 158 20.06 6.11 1.42
CA SER A 158 20.09 5.54 2.77
C SER A 158 20.64 4.11 2.82
N ASP A 159 21.23 3.72 3.95
CA ASP A 159 21.64 2.34 4.18
C ASP A 159 20.44 1.36 4.16
N ASN A 160 19.24 1.85 4.48
CA ASN A 160 17.99 1.09 4.40
C ASN A 160 17.63 0.72 2.96
N TRP A 161 17.86 1.61 2.00
CA TRP A 161 17.67 1.32 0.59
C TRP A 161 18.59 0.18 0.14
N ALA A 162 19.89 0.26 0.44
CA ALA A 162 20.86 -0.78 0.10
C ALA A 162 20.57 -2.13 0.80
N MET A 163 20.16 -2.08 2.07
CA MET A 163 19.71 -3.27 2.79
C MET A 163 18.47 -3.87 2.14
N SER A 164 17.54 -3.04 1.65
CA SER A 164 16.29 -3.53 1.08
C SER A 164 16.49 -4.38 -0.18
N GLU A 165 17.47 -4.00 -1.01
CA GLU A 165 17.89 -4.77 -2.19
C GLU A 165 18.54 -6.09 -1.78
N THR A 166 19.42 -6.05 -0.77
CA THR A 166 20.13 -7.24 -0.26
C THR A 166 19.17 -8.27 0.34
N MET A 167 18.14 -7.80 1.05
CA MET A 167 17.09 -8.66 1.63
C MET A 167 16.04 -9.12 0.62
N ASN A 168 16.08 -8.59 -0.62
CA ASN A 168 15.13 -8.89 -1.68
C ASN A 168 13.66 -8.74 -1.24
N TYR A 169 13.36 -7.62 -0.57
CA TYR A 169 12.02 -7.35 -0.06
C TYR A 169 10.96 -7.44 -1.14
N THR A 170 11.26 -6.96 -2.35
CA THR A 170 10.33 -6.98 -3.48
C THR A 170 9.82 -8.39 -3.76
N ALA A 171 10.70 -9.39 -3.86
CA ALA A 171 10.27 -10.75 -4.13
C ALA A 171 9.45 -11.31 -2.95
N VAL A 172 9.93 -11.09 -1.73
CA VAL A 172 9.29 -11.57 -0.49
C VAL A 172 7.89 -11.00 -0.30
N ILE A 173 7.72 -9.69 -0.46
CA ILE A 173 6.45 -8.98 -0.33
C ILE A 173 5.49 -9.41 -1.44
N ASN A 174 5.96 -9.48 -2.68
CA ASN A 174 5.13 -9.90 -3.81
C ASN A 174 4.66 -11.37 -3.69
N GLU A 175 5.48 -12.24 -3.10
CA GLU A 175 5.11 -13.64 -2.85
C GLU A 175 4.13 -13.77 -1.67
N GLY A 176 4.40 -13.08 -0.56
CA GLY A 176 3.67 -13.26 0.70
C GLY A 176 2.41 -12.40 0.86
N CYS A 177 2.39 -11.19 0.28
CA CYS A 177 1.42 -10.16 0.64
C CYS A 177 0.61 -9.58 -0.52
N VAL A 178 1.03 -9.81 -1.76
CA VAL A 178 0.27 -9.35 -2.94
C VAL A 178 -0.71 -10.45 -3.36
N ASN A 179 -1.99 -10.10 -3.46
CA ASN A 179 -3.02 -11.04 -3.89
C ASN A 179 -2.88 -11.29 -5.41
N PRO A 180 -2.58 -12.53 -5.85
CA PRO A 180 -2.41 -12.84 -7.27
C PRO A 180 -3.71 -12.73 -8.08
N ASN A 181 -4.86 -12.62 -7.41
CA ASN A 181 -6.16 -12.46 -8.05
C ASN A 181 -6.57 -11.00 -8.22
N ASN A 182 -5.79 -10.05 -7.70
CA ASN A 182 -6.01 -8.65 -8.03
C ASN A 182 -5.56 -8.40 -9.47
N ASP A 183 -6.05 -7.30 -10.08
CA ASP A 183 -5.57 -6.87 -11.39
C ASP A 183 -4.02 -6.76 -11.38
N ALA A 184 -3.40 -6.98 -12.53
CA ALA A 184 -1.93 -7.03 -12.68
C ALA A 184 -1.20 -5.74 -12.22
N ASP A 185 -1.95 -4.67 -11.95
CA ASP A 185 -1.49 -3.37 -11.46
C ASP A 185 -1.90 -3.07 -10.00
N SER A 186 -2.33 -4.08 -9.21
CA SER A 186 -2.65 -3.90 -7.79
C SER A 186 -1.37 -3.90 -6.95
N ASP A 187 -0.69 -2.76 -6.93
CA ASP A 187 0.41 -2.40 -6.04
C ASP A 187 0.08 -2.44 -4.54
N VAL A 188 -1.20 -2.67 -4.18
CA VAL A 188 -1.65 -2.66 -2.78
C VAL A 188 -1.44 -3.99 -2.08
N VAL A 189 -0.45 -4.02 -1.18
CA VAL A 189 -0.21 -5.17 -0.29
C VAL A 189 -1.41 -5.40 0.63
N CYS A 190 -1.69 -6.66 0.94
CA CYS A 190 -2.75 -7.03 1.89
C CYS A 190 -4.12 -6.44 1.54
N SER A 191 -4.38 -6.25 0.25
CA SER A 191 -5.60 -5.64 -0.30
C SER A 191 -5.94 -4.27 0.32
N GLY A 192 -4.93 -3.55 0.87
CA GLY A 192 -5.11 -2.27 1.56
C GLY A 192 -5.86 -2.37 2.89
N ARG A 193 -5.95 -3.56 3.47
CA ARG A 193 -6.78 -3.88 4.65
C ARG A 193 -5.98 -4.55 5.76
N GLY A 194 -4.67 -4.33 5.75
CA GLY A 194 -3.74 -4.93 6.70
C GLY A 194 -2.32 -4.43 6.46
N THR A 195 -1.40 -5.00 7.22
CA THR A 195 0.03 -4.71 7.13
C THR A 195 0.77 -5.94 6.63
N CYS A 196 1.66 -5.77 5.66
CA CYS A 196 2.57 -6.84 5.28
C CYS A 196 3.73 -6.86 6.27
N ALA A 197 3.87 -7.92 7.06
CA ALA A 197 4.84 -8.01 8.16
C ALA A 197 5.51 -9.38 8.17
N PRO A 198 6.72 -9.51 8.75
CA PRO A 198 7.33 -10.82 8.90
C PRO A 198 6.56 -11.65 9.90
N TYR A 199 6.40 -12.94 9.60
CA TYR A 199 5.67 -13.90 10.41
C TYR A 199 6.17 -13.98 11.86
N SER A 200 7.46 -13.76 12.06
CA SER A 200 8.10 -13.70 13.37
C SER A 200 9.35 -12.83 13.31
N SER A 201 9.76 -12.26 14.45
CA SER A 201 11.01 -11.54 14.57
C SER A 201 12.20 -12.37 14.04
N GLY A 202 13.00 -11.77 13.16
CA GLY A 202 14.13 -12.42 12.50
C GLY A 202 13.78 -13.21 11.22
N SER A 203 12.49 -13.35 10.88
CA SER A 203 12.06 -14.04 9.66
C SER A 203 12.02 -13.11 8.45
N MET A 204 12.26 -13.69 7.27
CA MET A 204 12.00 -13.08 5.96
C MET A 204 10.76 -13.65 5.28
N ASP A 205 10.00 -14.49 5.97
CA ASP A 205 8.68 -14.94 5.51
C ASP A 205 7.65 -13.87 5.87
N TYR A 206 7.16 -13.13 4.88
CA TYR A 206 6.17 -12.08 5.07
C TYR A 206 4.75 -12.58 4.85
N GLN A 207 3.82 -12.07 5.64
CA GLN A 207 2.40 -12.33 5.51
C GLN A 207 1.58 -11.09 5.85
N CYS A 208 0.29 -11.14 5.54
CA CYS A 208 -0.63 -10.08 5.88
C CYS A 208 -1.22 -10.23 7.28
N ASP A 209 -0.95 -9.24 8.12
CA ASP A 209 -1.63 -9.04 9.40
C ASP A 209 -2.85 -8.13 9.16
N CYS A 210 -4.02 -8.75 9.16
CA CYS A 210 -5.26 -8.08 8.78
C CYS A 210 -5.78 -7.13 9.86
N ASN A 211 -6.29 -5.99 9.43
CA ASN A 211 -7.03 -5.10 10.30
C ASN A 211 -8.28 -5.81 10.85
N VAL A 212 -8.72 -5.40 12.04
CA VAL A 212 -9.92 -5.97 12.68
C VAL A 212 -11.10 -5.88 11.73
N GLY A 213 -11.86 -6.97 11.58
CA GLY A 213 -13.00 -7.03 10.65
C GLY A 213 -12.66 -7.53 9.25
N TYR A 214 -11.38 -7.78 8.97
CA TYR A 214 -10.91 -8.47 7.76
C TYR A 214 -10.21 -9.80 8.06
N ASN A 215 -10.15 -10.68 7.07
CA ASN A 215 -9.45 -11.97 7.13
C ASN A 215 -9.09 -12.44 5.69
N GLY A 216 -8.47 -13.61 5.59
CA GLY A 216 -7.95 -14.19 4.36
C GLY A 216 -6.44 -13.98 4.27
N THR A 217 -5.79 -14.75 3.40
CA THR A 217 -4.34 -14.68 3.18
C THR A 217 -3.84 -13.27 2.84
N TYR A 218 -4.68 -12.47 2.19
CA TYR A 218 -4.36 -11.11 1.76
C TYR A 218 -5.37 -10.08 2.28
N CYS A 219 -6.04 -10.39 3.41
CA CYS A 219 -7.05 -9.53 4.05
C CYS A 219 -8.23 -9.12 3.15
N GLN A 220 -8.51 -9.92 2.13
CA GLN A 220 -9.50 -9.63 1.11
C GLN A 220 -10.95 -9.89 1.57
N LYS A 221 -11.14 -10.64 2.67
CA LYS A 221 -12.47 -11.05 3.14
C LYS A 221 -12.94 -10.14 4.26
N VAL A 222 -14.10 -9.52 4.08
CA VAL A 222 -14.82 -8.84 5.17
C VAL A 222 -15.49 -9.90 6.05
N VAL A 223 -15.23 -9.86 7.35
CA VAL A 223 -15.78 -10.84 8.32
C VAL A 223 -16.62 -10.20 9.42
N SER A 224 -16.54 -8.88 9.62
CA SER A 224 -17.42 -8.15 10.53
C SER A 224 -17.38 -6.64 10.26
N ASN A 225 -18.36 -5.89 10.76
CA ASN A 225 -18.33 -4.42 10.75
C ASN A 225 -17.37 -3.77 11.78
N LYS A 226 -16.58 -4.58 12.50
CA LYS A 226 -15.69 -4.05 13.54
C LYS A 226 -14.49 -3.32 12.97
N CYS A 227 -14.06 -2.25 13.62
CA CYS A 227 -12.90 -1.48 13.20
C CYS A 227 -12.13 -0.94 14.42
N THR A 228 -10.84 -0.67 14.24
CA THR A 228 -9.96 -0.13 15.28
C THR A 228 -9.15 1.08 14.84
N LEU A 229 -9.27 1.49 13.58
CA LEU A 229 -8.61 2.69 13.04
C LEU A 229 -9.66 3.57 12.38
N GLU A 230 -9.57 4.90 12.58
CA GLU A 230 -10.55 5.85 12.03
C GLU A 230 -10.73 5.71 10.52
N SER A 231 -9.64 5.44 9.79
CA SER A 231 -9.63 5.29 8.32
C SER A 231 -9.60 3.85 7.80
N GLN A 232 -10.01 2.89 8.63
CA GLN A 232 -10.00 1.46 8.26
C GLN A 232 -11.14 1.05 7.33
N CYS A 233 -12.28 1.74 7.43
CA CYS A 233 -13.48 1.42 6.67
C CYS A 233 -13.22 1.64 5.16
N GLN A 234 -14.00 1.03 4.28
CA GLN A 234 -13.81 1.22 2.82
C GLN A 234 -14.45 2.53 2.33
N ALA A 235 -15.52 2.94 3.01
CA ALA A 235 -16.16 4.23 2.92
C ALA A 235 -16.72 4.57 4.30
N GLY A 236 -16.83 5.84 4.66
CA GLY A 236 -17.26 6.25 6.00
C GLY A 236 -16.12 6.35 7.01
N THR A 237 -16.48 6.26 8.29
CA THR A 237 -15.56 6.47 9.41
C THR A 237 -15.73 5.39 10.45
N CYS A 238 -14.63 4.92 11.03
CA CYS A 238 -14.72 4.04 12.19
C CYS A 238 -15.09 4.86 13.43
N ASN A 239 -16.20 4.52 14.08
CA ASN A 239 -16.51 5.08 15.38
C ASN A 239 -15.71 4.32 16.45
N LEU A 240 -14.62 4.91 16.94
CA LEU A 240 -13.72 4.27 17.91
C LEU A 240 -14.39 3.95 19.26
N THR A 241 -15.52 4.58 19.58
CA THR A 241 -16.30 4.28 20.80
C THR A 241 -17.12 3.01 20.64
N THR A 242 -17.80 2.83 19.50
CA THR A 242 -18.58 1.61 19.23
C THR A 242 -17.73 0.49 18.62
N GLN A 243 -16.55 0.84 18.09
CA GLN A 243 -15.67 -0.01 17.29
C GLN A 243 -16.36 -0.58 16.04
N GLU A 244 -17.23 0.21 15.42
CA GLU A 244 -17.98 -0.18 14.22
C GLU A 244 -17.88 0.90 13.13
N CYS A 245 -17.84 0.47 11.86
CA CYS A 245 -17.85 1.39 10.73
C CYS A 245 -19.22 2.06 10.57
N GLU A 246 -19.22 3.38 10.46
CA GLU A 246 -20.36 4.20 10.10
C GLU A 246 -20.23 4.61 8.63
N CYS A 247 -21.09 4.05 7.77
CA CYS A 247 -20.97 4.19 6.33
C CYS A 247 -21.42 5.55 5.80
N ASP A 248 -20.66 6.07 4.83
CA ASP A 248 -21.05 7.26 4.08
C ASP A 248 -22.31 6.99 3.24
N GLU A 249 -23.01 8.07 2.90
CA GLU A 249 -24.21 8.02 2.04
C GLU A 249 -23.92 7.25 0.75
N GLY A 250 -24.80 6.29 0.40
CA GLY A 250 -24.64 5.46 -0.80
C GLY A 250 -23.74 4.24 -0.62
N THR A 251 -23.25 3.97 0.59
CA THR A 251 -22.49 2.76 0.93
C THR A 251 -23.16 2.02 2.08
N THR A 252 -22.94 0.70 2.17
CA THR A 252 -23.65 -0.17 3.11
C THR A 252 -22.89 -1.46 3.41
N GLY A 253 -23.38 -2.20 4.41
CA GLY A 253 -22.83 -3.47 4.89
C GLY A 253 -21.57 -3.33 5.73
N ASP A 254 -21.04 -4.48 6.15
CA ASP A 254 -19.84 -4.54 6.97
C ASP A 254 -18.66 -3.86 6.27
N GLN A 255 -17.88 -3.07 7.02
CA GLN A 255 -16.76 -2.26 6.52
C GLN A 255 -17.17 -1.26 5.41
N CYS A 256 -18.47 -1.05 5.21
CA CYS A 256 -19.00 -0.22 4.13
C CYS A 256 -18.55 -0.71 2.75
N ALA A 257 -18.48 -2.04 2.62
CA ALA A 257 -17.95 -2.73 1.45
C ALA A 257 -18.86 -2.68 0.22
N TYR A 258 -20.16 -2.46 0.43
CA TYR A 258 -21.16 -2.52 -0.63
C TYR A 258 -21.70 -1.13 -0.95
N CYS A 259 -22.27 -1.00 -2.14
CA CYS A 259 -22.90 0.22 -2.58
C CYS A 259 -24.45 0.13 -2.53
N GLU A 260 -25.11 1.27 -2.46
CA GLU A 260 -26.57 1.34 -2.53
C GLU A 260 -27.03 1.67 -3.96
N ILE A 261 -27.78 0.75 -4.58
CA ILE A 261 -28.31 0.96 -5.94
C ILE A 261 -29.22 2.20 -5.96
N GLY A 262 -28.94 3.10 -6.90
CA GLY A 262 -29.72 4.32 -7.10
C GLY A 262 -29.27 5.51 -6.24
N SER A 263 -28.31 5.33 -5.33
CA SER A 263 -27.66 6.47 -4.68
C SER A 263 -26.76 7.21 -5.66
N SER A 264 -26.86 8.55 -5.69
CA SER A 264 -25.93 9.39 -6.45
C SER A 264 -24.54 9.52 -5.83
N LYS A 265 -24.36 8.94 -4.62
CA LYS A 265 -23.10 8.94 -3.87
C LYS A 265 -22.40 7.58 -3.86
N ALA A 266 -23.08 6.55 -4.33
CA ALA A 266 -22.48 5.23 -4.51
C ALA A 266 -21.21 5.32 -5.37
N CYS A 267 -20.22 4.48 -5.05
CA CYS A 267 -18.97 4.36 -5.80
C CYS A 267 -18.21 5.68 -5.90
N ASN A 268 -18.34 6.54 -4.87
CA ASN A 268 -17.75 7.88 -4.79
C ASN A 268 -18.06 8.77 -6.00
N GLY A 269 -19.14 8.47 -6.74
CA GLY A 269 -19.49 9.17 -7.97
C GLY A 269 -18.56 8.90 -9.16
N HIS A 270 -17.70 7.88 -9.06
CA HIS A 270 -16.74 7.44 -10.08
C HIS A 270 -17.02 6.01 -10.57
N GLY A 271 -18.29 5.61 -10.55
CA GLY A 271 -18.71 4.31 -11.00
C GLY A 271 -20.22 4.10 -10.88
N THR A 272 -20.66 2.92 -11.27
CA THR A 272 -22.05 2.49 -11.18
C THR A 272 -22.19 1.36 -10.17
N CYS A 273 -23.14 1.49 -9.26
CA CYS A 273 -23.49 0.41 -8.33
C CYS A 273 -24.32 -0.66 -9.03
N VAL A 274 -23.81 -1.90 -9.07
CA VAL A 274 -24.45 -3.04 -9.74
C VAL A 274 -24.68 -4.19 -8.76
N ALA A 275 -25.75 -4.96 -8.97
CA ALA A 275 -26.00 -6.16 -8.17
C ALA A 275 -24.95 -7.24 -8.48
N ALA A 276 -24.34 -7.83 -7.44
CA ALA A 276 -23.35 -8.91 -7.60
C ALA A 276 -23.88 -10.13 -8.38
N SER A 277 -25.21 -10.27 -8.48
CA SER A 277 -25.90 -11.39 -9.13
C SER A 277 -25.85 -11.41 -10.67
N SER A 278 -25.15 -10.50 -11.33
CA SER A 278 -25.27 -10.31 -12.80
C SER A 278 -24.31 -11.13 -13.66
N SER A 279 -23.29 -11.79 -13.08
CA SER A 279 -22.21 -12.41 -13.88
C SER A 279 -22.33 -13.93 -14.05
N SER A 280 -23.40 -14.54 -13.55
CA SER A 280 -23.61 -16.00 -13.63
C SER A 280 -24.83 -16.34 -14.48
N SER A 281 -24.77 -16.17 -15.81
CA SER A 281 -25.55 -16.96 -16.81
C SER A 281 -25.44 -16.40 -18.23
N SER A 282 -24.61 -17.01 -19.09
CA SER A 282 -24.99 -17.30 -20.49
C SER A 282 -23.92 -18.12 -21.23
N THR A 283 -23.73 -19.37 -20.81
CA THR A 283 -23.40 -20.44 -21.77
C THR A 283 -24.51 -21.48 -21.71
N THR A 284 -25.62 -21.18 -22.39
CA THR A 284 -26.62 -22.16 -22.80
C THR A 284 -25.99 -23.13 -23.80
N THR A 285 -25.25 -24.12 -23.30
CA THR A 285 -25.04 -25.36 -24.04
C THR A 285 -26.07 -26.37 -23.55
N SER A 286 -27.04 -26.61 -24.43
CA SER A 286 -28.11 -27.58 -24.25
C SER A 286 -27.55 -29.00 -24.08
N GLY A 287 -28.00 -29.74 -23.07
CA GLY A 287 -27.64 -31.14 -22.88
C GLY A 287 -28.42 -31.81 -21.75
N SER A 288 -29.41 -32.62 -22.13
CA SER A 288 -30.43 -33.31 -21.33
C SER A 288 -29.98 -34.04 -20.05
N SER A 289 -30.81 -33.85 -19.03
CA SER A 289 -31.31 -34.77 -17.98
C SER A 289 -30.76 -36.21 -17.94
N THR A 290 -30.28 -36.66 -16.77
CA THR A 290 -30.88 -37.76 -15.97
C THR A 290 -30.17 -38.00 -14.62
N THR A 291 -30.97 -37.88 -13.55
CA THR A 291 -31.14 -38.80 -12.41
C THR A 291 -29.95 -39.24 -11.52
N SER A 292 -30.00 -38.71 -10.29
CA SER A 292 -29.93 -39.39 -8.98
C SER A 292 -28.63 -39.91 -8.33
N THR A 293 -28.57 -39.58 -7.03
CA THR A 293 -28.12 -40.36 -5.85
C THR A 293 -26.66 -40.37 -5.37
N THR A 294 -26.48 -39.75 -4.19
CA THR A 294 -25.94 -40.33 -2.93
C THR A 294 -24.42 -40.49 -2.73
N ALA A 295 -23.94 -39.74 -1.72
CA ALA A 295 -22.94 -40.04 -0.68
C ALA A 295 -21.53 -40.57 -1.02
N GLY A 296 -20.53 -40.02 -0.32
CA GLY A 296 -19.33 -40.77 0.05
C GLY A 296 -18.03 -39.96 0.05
N SER A 297 -17.45 -39.82 1.25
CA SER A 297 -16.11 -39.30 1.56
C SER A 297 -14.97 -39.92 0.74
N SER A 298 -13.88 -39.17 0.51
CA SER A 298 -12.54 -39.46 1.03
C SER A 298 -11.43 -38.65 0.33
N THR A 299 -10.43 -38.34 1.14
CA THR A 299 -9.10 -37.79 0.85
C THR A 299 -8.38 -38.44 -0.35
N SER A 300 -7.64 -37.64 -1.14
CA SER A 300 -6.31 -38.00 -1.66
C SER A 300 -5.59 -36.79 -2.28
N ALA A 301 -4.31 -36.69 -1.94
CA ALA A 301 -3.33 -35.77 -2.52
C ALA A 301 -3.06 -36.08 -4.00
N GLY A 302 -2.75 -35.04 -4.78
CA GLY A 302 -2.37 -35.17 -6.19
C GLY A 302 -1.59 -33.95 -6.67
N THR A 303 -0.32 -34.19 -6.97
CA THR A 303 0.65 -33.33 -7.65
C THR A 303 0.08 -32.70 -8.92
N VAL A 304 0.32 -31.40 -9.16
CA VAL A 304 0.07 -30.76 -10.47
C VAL A 304 1.39 -30.38 -11.14
N VAL A 305 1.49 -30.81 -12.40
CA VAL A 305 2.57 -30.55 -13.34
C VAL A 305 2.25 -29.29 -14.12
N ALA A 306 3.24 -28.42 -14.30
CA ALA A 306 3.18 -27.26 -15.18
C ALA A 306 3.15 -27.64 -16.66
N ALA A 307 2.32 -26.97 -17.46
CA ALA A 307 2.63 -26.55 -18.83
C ALA A 307 1.42 -25.88 -19.51
N GLY A 308 1.70 -24.77 -20.23
CA GLY A 308 1.00 -24.46 -21.47
C GLY A 308 0.25 -23.13 -21.52
N SER A 309 0.96 -22.07 -21.93
CA SER A 309 0.40 -20.85 -22.49
C SER A 309 -0.50 -21.14 -23.69
N ASP A 310 -1.63 -20.43 -23.78
CA ASP A 310 -2.08 -19.81 -25.02
C ASP A 310 -2.93 -18.56 -24.70
N GLY A 311 -2.54 -17.45 -25.33
CA GLY A 311 -3.12 -16.14 -25.11
C GLY A 311 -4.49 -15.97 -25.78
N SER A 312 -5.44 -15.51 -25.00
CA SER A 312 -6.63 -14.78 -25.48
C SER A 312 -7.10 -13.91 -24.33
N GLY A 313 -7.13 -12.59 -24.57
CA GLY A 313 -7.51 -11.58 -23.57
C GLY A 313 -8.95 -11.78 -23.12
N ALA A 314 -9.13 -12.47 -22.00
CA ALA A 314 -10.35 -12.48 -21.23
C ALA A 314 -10.17 -11.47 -20.11
N ARG A 315 -10.85 -10.32 -20.24
CA ARG A 315 -11.20 -9.48 -19.09
C ARG A 315 -12.20 -10.30 -18.28
N PHE A 316 -11.71 -11.06 -17.31
CA PHE A 316 -12.51 -12.00 -16.55
C PHE A 316 -12.26 -11.76 -15.06
N LEU A 317 -13.28 -11.13 -14.46
CA LEU A 317 -13.79 -11.35 -13.12
C LEU A 317 -12.75 -11.39 -11.99
N MET A 318 -12.75 -10.31 -11.21
CA MET A 318 -12.69 -10.45 -9.75
C MET A 318 -13.65 -11.58 -9.37
N GLU A 319 -13.11 -12.73 -9.00
CA GLU A 319 -13.84 -13.68 -8.19
C GLU A 319 -14.19 -12.90 -6.93
N MET A 320 -15.45 -12.44 -6.84
CA MET A 320 -15.96 -11.79 -5.64
C MET A 320 -15.82 -12.79 -4.50
N VAL A 321 -14.72 -12.68 -3.75
CA VAL A 321 -14.46 -13.45 -2.54
C VAL A 321 -15.31 -12.87 -1.41
N GLY A 322 -16.62 -12.88 -1.63
CA GLY A 322 -17.68 -12.53 -0.69
C GLY A 322 -18.54 -13.76 -0.38
N MET A 323 -17.93 -14.94 -0.17
CA MET A 323 -18.63 -16.04 0.49
C MET A 323 -18.67 -15.76 2.00
N ALA A 324 -19.56 -14.84 2.38
CA ALA A 324 -20.00 -14.65 3.75
C ALA A 324 -20.63 -15.97 4.24
N SER A 325 -19.88 -16.74 5.01
CA SER A 325 -20.41 -17.89 5.74
C SER A 325 -20.75 -17.48 7.16
N SER A 326 -21.81 -16.67 7.36
CA SER A 326 -22.67 -16.72 8.57
C SER A 326 -23.67 -15.55 8.64
N SER A 327 -24.95 -15.89 8.39
CA SER A 327 -26.13 -15.40 9.14
C SER A 327 -26.19 -13.92 9.55
N GLY A 328 -26.44 -13.02 8.59
CA GLY A 328 -26.90 -11.65 8.81
C GLY A 328 -27.73 -11.21 7.60
N SER A 329 -28.91 -10.65 7.83
CA SER A 329 -29.98 -10.43 6.85
C SER A 329 -29.56 -9.68 5.58
N SER A 330 -29.54 -10.40 4.44
CA SER A 330 -30.06 -10.01 3.11
C SER A 330 -30.06 -8.51 2.70
N SER A 331 -28.96 -7.77 2.88
CA SER A 331 -28.66 -6.66 1.98
C SER A 331 -28.01 -7.27 0.74
N GLU A 332 -28.59 -7.02 -0.43
CA GLU A 332 -28.00 -7.42 -1.70
C GLU A 332 -26.58 -6.86 -1.75
N SER A 333 -25.57 -7.73 -1.82
CA SER A 333 -24.16 -7.35 -1.90
C SER A 333 -23.93 -6.69 -3.25
N ASN A 334 -24.23 -5.40 -3.37
CA ASN A 334 -23.98 -4.66 -4.60
C ASN A 334 -22.54 -4.16 -4.60
N VAL A 335 -21.92 -4.16 -5.77
CA VAL A 335 -20.51 -3.80 -5.95
C VAL A 335 -20.40 -2.67 -6.95
N CYS A 336 -19.37 -1.86 -6.79
CA CYS A 336 -19.07 -0.77 -7.71
C CYS A 336 -18.36 -1.28 -8.96
N GLU A 337 -18.89 -0.90 -10.11
CA GLU A 337 -18.20 -0.97 -11.39
C GLU A 337 -17.60 0.41 -11.67
N CYS A 338 -16.28 0.53 -11.58
CA CYS A 338 -15.59 1.82 -11.68
C CYS A 338 -15.49 2.33 -13.11
N ASP A 339 -15.57 3.66 -13.24
CA ASP A 339 -15.29 4.35 -14.49
C ASP A 339 -13.83 4.20 -14.90
N ASP A 340 -13.54 4.36 -16.20
CA ASP A 340 -12.17 4.31 -16.72
C ASP A 340 -11.24 5.27 -15.97
N GLY A 341 -10.13 4.73 -15.45
CA GLY A 341 -9.16 5.50 -14.65
C GLY A 341 -9.42 5.48 -13.15
N TYR A 342 -10.42 4.73 -12.68
CA TYR A 342 -10.66 4.49 -11.26
C TYR A 342 -10.64 3.00 -10.91
N ALA A 343 -10.24 2.69 -9.68
CA ALA A 343 -10.15 1.33 -9.15
C ALA A 343 -10.45 1.31 -7.64
N GLY A 344 -10.48 0.10 -7.08
CA GLY A 344 -10.82 -0.16 -5.68
C GLY A 344 -12.32 -0.41 -5.49
N ASP A 345 -12.68 -0.96 -4.34
CA ASP A 345 -14.05 -1.46 -4.08
C ASP A 345 -15.12 -0.36 -4.12
N GLN A 346 -14.71 0.89 -3.91
CA GLN A 346 -15.57 2.07 -3.90
C GLN A 346 -15.16 3.12 -4.95
N CYS A 347 -14.33 2.74 -5.92
CA CYS A 347 -13.85 3.61 -7.01
C CYS A 347 -13.19 4.91 -6.54
N THR A 348 -12.55 4.87 -5.39
CA THR A 348 -11.86 6.01 -4.79
C THR A 348 -10.46 6.21 -5.37
N ARG A 349 -9.82 5.15 -5.84
CA ARG A 349 -8.41 5.21 -6.24
C ARG A 349 -8.29 5.53 -7.73
N LYS A 350 -7.57 6.61 -8.03
CA LYS A 350 -7.25 6.96 -9.42
C LYS A 350 -6.08 6.12 -9.91
N VAL A 351 -6.24 5.47 -11.06
CA VAL A 351 -5.18 4.70 -11.73
C VAL A 351 -4.77 5.40 -13.02
N ALA A 352 -3.50 5.28 -13.39
CA ALA A 352 -3.04 5.80 -14.67
C ALA A 352 -3.80 5.09 -15.79
N SER A 353 -4.66 5.80 -16.52
CA SER A 353 -5.39 5.24 -17.65
C SER A 353 -4.37 4.72 -18.66
N SER A 354 -4.24 3.40 -18.77
CA SER A 354 -3.48 2.80 -19.86
C SER A 354 -4.22 3.16 -21.14
N SER A 355 -3.72 4.17 -21.86
CA SER A 355 -4.29 4.58 -23.14
C SER A 355 -4.13 3.40 -24.10
N SER A 356 -5.11 2.50 -24.15
CA SER A 356 -5.32 1.53 -25.21
C SER A 356 -5.84 2.28 -26.43
N GLY A 357 -5.00 3.20 -26.93
CA GLY A 357 -5.20 3.90 -28.17
C GLY A 357 -5.13 2.87 -29.29
N THR A 358 -6.30 2.45 -29.76
CA THR A 358 -6.46 1.83 -31.06
C THR A 358 -5.95 2.85 -32.08
N LYS A 359 -4.70 2.69 -32.53
CA LYS A 359 -4.11 3.52 -33.57
C LYS A 359 -4.79 3.18 -34.89
N ASP A 360 -5.84 3.91 -35.21
CA ASP A 360 -6.28 4.05 -36.59
C ASP A 360 -5.14 4.68 -37.39
N LYS A 361 -4.61 3.85 -38.27
CA LYS A 361 -3.49 4.12 -39.18
C LYS A 361 -3.96 5.11 -40.25
N ALA A 362 -3.79 6.40 -40.00
CA ALA A 362 -3.76 7.41 -41.06
C ALA A 362 -2.35 8.01 -41.10
N GLY A 363 -1.60 7.63 -42.15
CA GLY A 363 -0.23 8.07 -42.35
C GLY A 363 -0.13 9.56 -42.67
N SER A 364 0.86 10.21 -42.07
CA SER A 364 1.57 11.31 -42.71
C SER A 364 2.99 11.36 -42.17
N THR A 365 3.93 11.11 -43.07
CA THR A 365 5.37 11.24 -42.91
C THR A 365 5.74 12.70 -42.65
N SER A 366 6.48 12.98 -41.58
CA SER A 366 7.39 14.13 -41.53
C SER A 366 8.49 13.89 -40.49
N THR A 367 9.68 13.73 -41.04
CA THR A 367 11.01 13.67 -40.42
C THR A 367 11.28 14.91 -39.54
N GLY A 368 11.90 14.71 -38.38
CA GLY A 368 12.41 15.80 -37.54
C GLY A 368 13.20 15.26 -36.35
N ASP A 369 14.41 15.79 -36.19
CA ASP A 369 15.57 15.17 -35.54
C ASP A 369 15.54 15.03 -34.01
N ALA A 370 16.34 14.07 -33.54
CA ALA A 370 16.65 13.82 -32.15
C ALA A 370 17.50 14.96 -31.54
N ALA A 371 17.05 15.49 -30.40
CA ALA A 371 17.89 16.26 -29.49
C ALA A 371 17.86 15.58 -28.12
N SER A 372 18.94 14.85 -27.84
CA SER A 372 19.30 14.36 -26.51
C SER A 372 19.56 15.55 -25.58
N VAL A 373 18.77 15.68 -24.52
CA VAL A 373 19.00 16.67 -23.46
C VAL A 373 20.02 16.08 -22.48
N THR A 374 21.26 16.55 -22.58
CA THR A 374 22.32 16.32 -21.59
C THR A 374 22.18 17.39 -20.51
N LEU A 375 21.77 17.00 -19.29
CA LEU A 375 21.79 17.89 -18.12
C LEU A 375 23.19 17.87 -17.51
N SER A 376 23.93 18.95 -17.71
CA SER A 376 25.20 19.22 -17.03
C SER A 376 24.92 19.79 -15.64
N MET A 377 25.17 19.01 -14.59
CA MET A 377 25.18 19.51 -13.21
C MET A 377 26.48 20.27 -12.94
N THR A 378 26.39 21.60 -12.84
CA THR A 378 27.45 22.43 -12.26
C THR A 378 27.34 22.45 -10.74
N LEU A 379 28.30 21.80 -10.07
CA LEU A 379 28.61 21.96 -8.65
C LEU A 379 29.02 23.39 -8.34
N ALA A 380 28.26 24.09 -7.49
CA ALA A 380 28.67 25.34 -6.86
C ALA A 380 28.95 25.07 -5.37
N ALA A 381 30.19 24.69 -5.06
CA ALA A 381 30.72 24.67 -3.71
C ALA A 381 30.86 26.11 -3.20
N SER A 382 30.13 26.47 -2.14
CA SER A 382 30.29 27.75 -1.45
C SER A 382 30.77 27.50 -0.02
N ALA A 383 32.09 27.60 0.15
CA ALA A 383 32.72 27.68 1.46
C ALA A 383 32.50 29.08 2.04
N ILE A 384 31.90 29.18 3.23
CA ILE A 384 31.93 30.39 4.05
C ILE A 384 32.74 30.06 5.30
N VAL A 385 34.02 30.40 5.23
CA VAL A 385 34.88 30.64 6.39
C VAL A 385 34.98 32.15 6.54
N LEU A 386 34.48 32.71 7.64
CA LEU A 386 34.92 34.01 8.13
C LEU A 386 34.89 34.00 9.66
N ALA A 387 36.09 33.87 10.23
CA ALA A 387 36.42 34.18 11.60
C ALA A 387 36.68 35.69 11.74
N MET A 388 36.16 36.32 12.81
CA MET A 388 36.77 37.44 13.56
C MET A 388 36.16 37.37 14.97
N LEU A 389 36.88 37.00 16.04
CA LEU A 389 37.81 37.85 16.81
C LEU A 389 37.29 39.28 17.03
N ASN A 390 36.46 39.45 18.06
CA ASN A 390 36.80 40.31 19.21
C ASN A 390 36.08 39.85 20.47
#